data_AF-A0A397VCY9-F1
#
_entry.id   AF-A0A397VCY9-F1
#
_cell.length_a   1.000
_cell.length_b   1.000
_cell.length_c   1.000
_cell.angle_alpha   90.00
_cell.angle_beta   90.00
_cell.angle_gamma   90.00
#
_symmetry.space_group_name_H-M   'P 1'
#
loop_
_entity.id
_entity.type
_entity.pdbx_description
1 polymer ?
#
loop_
_entity_poly.entity_id
_entity_poly.type
_entity_poly.pdbx_seq_one_letter_code
_entity_poly.pdbx_strand_id
1 'polypeptide(L)'
;MINSNISIQDNNIESLRKEAYEHFKQRKFLKALEFFEEILKNVQHSPEDQKSASTWNLSYNKCKLENLNELTNALCKNSTLTSLNLNFNGLGAEGGKALADAVCKNSTLTSLNLCDNNLGAEVGKALADALCKNSTLTSLDLGWNNLGSEGGKALADALCKNSTLISLNLSWNNLGADEGKALADALCKNSTLTSLDLGSNILGSEGGKALADALCKNSTLTSLNIKNNCIYFKLNINNPKIKIYE
;
A
#
# COMPACT_ATOMS: atom_id res chain seq x y z
N MET A 1 -52.31 6.65 -0.09
CA MET A 1 -51.64 5.67 0.79
C MET A 1 -50.15 5.79 0.52
N ILE A 2 -49.44 6.49 1.40
CA ILE A 2 -47.99 6.72 1.28
C ILE A 2 -47.29 5.73 2.22
N ASN A 3 -46.51 4.82 1.64
CA ASN A 3 -45.32 4.14 2.17
C ASN A 3 -45.23 3.78 3.66
N SER A 4 -45.94 2.74 4.10
CA SER A 4 -45.63 2.04 5.36
C SER A 4 -44.46 1.04 5.23
N ASN A 5 -44.05 0.67 4.02
CA ASN A 5 -42.90 -0.25 3.81
C ASN A 5 -41.54 0.47 3.78
N ILE A 6 -41.49 1.76 3.47
CA ILE A 6 -40.23 2.53 3.49
C ILE A 6 -39.76 2.74 4.93
N SER A 7 -40.66 3.07 5.86
CA SER A 7 -40.29 3.31 7.27
C SER A 7 -39.78 2.08 8.01
N ILE A 8 -40.12 0.86 7.57
CA ILE A 8 -39.66 -0.39 8.21
C ILE A 8 -38.28 -0.80 7.67
N GLN A 9 -38.00 -0.60 6.38
CA GLN A 9 -36.66 -0.83 5.81
C GLN A 9 -35.64 0.23 6.25
N ASP A 10 -36.06 1.49 6.39
CA ASP A 10 -35.20 2.59 6.89
C ASP A 10 -34.77 2.37 8.35
N ASN A 11 -35.65 1.84 9.21
CA ASN A 11 -35.29 1.52 10.59
C ASN A 11 -34.29 0.35 10.70
N ASN A 12 -34.22 -0.51 9.68
CA ASN A 12 -33.32 -1.67 9.68
C ASN A 12 -31.89 -1.27 9.24
N ILE A 13 -31.75 -0.48 8.16
CA ILE A 13 -30.42 -0.08 7.66
C ILE A 13 -29.68 0.82 8.66
N GLU A 14 -30.39 1.70 9.37
CA GLU A 14 -29.77 2.56 10.37
C GLU A 14 -29.27 1.78 11.59
N SER A 15 -29.97 0.70 11.97
CA SER A 15 -29.49 -0.23 13.00
C SER A 15 -28.21 -0.95 12.55
N LEU A 16 -28.17 -1.44 11.30
CA LEU A 16 -26.97 -2.08 10.74
C LEU A 16 -25.77 -1.14 10.71
N ARG A 17 -25.98 0.13 10.31
CA ARG A 17 -24.92 1.16 10.36
C ARG A 17 -24.38 1.31 11.77
N LYS A 18 -25.27 1.48 12.75
CA LYS A 18 -24.88 1.62 14.16
C LYS A 18 -24.07 0.41 14.64
N GLU A 19 -24.50 -0.80 14.32
CA GLU A 19 -23.79 -2.04 14.67
C GLU A 19 -22.42 -2.12 13.99
N ALA A 20 -22.32 -1.80 12.70
CA ALA A 20 -21.07 -1.77 11.95
C ALA A 20 -20.05 -0.83 12.62
N TYR A 21 -20.47 0.40 12.92
CA TYR A 21 -19.60 1.39 13.55
C TYR A 21 -19.20 1.01 14.99
N GLU A 22 -20.10 0.41 15.76
CA GLU A 22 -19.76 -0.07 17.11
C GLU A 22 -18.75 -1.21 17.07
N HIS A 23 -18.91 -2.19 16.17
CA HIS A 23 -17.91 -3.23 15.96
C HIS A 23 -16.57 -2.67 15.49
N PHE A 24 -16.58 -1.67 14.60
CA PHE A 24 -15.38 -1.02 14.10
C PHE A 24 -14.62 -0.31 15.24
N LYS A 25 -15.32 0.46 16.09
CA LYS A 25 -14.72 1.10 17.28
C LYS A 25 -14.14 0.08 18.26
N GLN A 26 -14.78 -1.08 18.38
CA GLN A 26 -14.31 -2.21 19.19
C GLN A 26 -13.18 -3.02 18.54
N ARG A 27 -12.70 -2.62 17.35
CA ARG A 27 -11.64 -3.32 16.58
C ARG A 27 -12.02 -4.73 16.13
N LYS A 28 -13.31 -5.06 16.11
CA LYS A 28 -13.86 -6.30 15.56
C LYS A 28 -14.02 -6.11 14.04
N PHE A 29 -12.89 -5.93 13.35
CA PHE A 29 -12.86 -5.48 11.96
C PHE A 29 -13.60 -6.42 11.01
N LEU A 30 -13.43 -7.74 11.16
CA LEU A 30 -14.15 -8.70 10.34
C LEU A 30 -15.67 -8.53 10.52
N LYS A 31 -16.13 -8.42 11.77
CA LYS A 31 -17.55 -8.27 12.05
C LYS A 31 -18.12 -6.95 11.53
N ALA A 32 -17.39 -5.85 11.72
CA ALA A 32 -17.76 -4.56 11.17
C ALA A 32 -17.92 -4.62 9.65
N LEU A 33 -17.01 -5.33 8.98
CA LEU A 33 -17.00 -5.47 7.53
C LEU A 33 -18.16 -6.36 7.03
N GLU A 34 -18.51 -7.44 7.74
CA GLU A 34 -19.72 -8.22 7.47
C GLU A 34 -20.98 -7.35 7.49
N PHE A 35 -21.09 -6.42 8.46
CA PHE A 35 -22.21 -5.48 8.51
C PHE A 35 -22.18 -4.48 7.34
N PHE A 36 -21.00 -3.94 7.00
CA PHE A 36 -20.88 -3.05 5.85
C PHE A 36 -21.28 -3.76 4.54
N GLU A 37 -20.83 -4.99 4.32
CA GLU A 37 -21.23 -5.79 3.16
C GLU A 37 -22.74 -6.05 3.12
N GLU A 38 -23.38 -6.26 4.28
CA GLU A 38 -24.84 -6.39 4.35
C GLU A 38 -25.57 -5.07 4.06
N ILE A 39 -25.04 -3.94 4.55
CA ILE A 39 -25.56 -2.61 4.22
C ILE A 39 -25.51 -2.39 2.70
N LEU A 40 -24.43 -2.78 2.01
CA LEU A 40 -24.30 -2.62 0.56
C LEU A 40 -25.27 -3.45 -0.27
N LYS A 41 -25.84 -4.53 0.29
CA LYS A 41 -26.92 -5.29 -0.39
C LYS A 41 -28.27 -4.58 -0.31
N ASN A 42 -28.42 -3.61 0.59
CA ASN A 42 -29.65 -2.84 0.74
C ASN A 42 -29.76 -1.76 -0.34
N VAL A 43 -30.93 -1.61 -0.96
CA VAL A 43 -31.18 -0.61 -2.01
C VAL A 43 -31.13 0.84 -1.51
N GLN A 44 -31.24 1.07 -0.20
CA GLN A 44 -31.16 2.39 0.44
C GLN A 44 -29.74 2.74 0.95
N HIS A 45 -28.71 1.97 0.58
CA HIS A 45 -27.35 2.33 0.96
C HIS A 45 -26.92 3.66 0.35
N SER A 46 -26.10 4.38 1.08
CA SER A 46 -25.58 5.68 0.69
C SER A 46 -24.15 5.55 0.13
N PRO A 47 -23.66 6.56 -0.59
CA PRO A 47 -22.25 6.65 -0.96
C PRO A 47 -21.29 6.60 0.25
N GLU A 48 -21.72 7.07 1.43
CA GLU A 48 -20.91 6.97 2.65
C GLU A 48 -20.82 5.53 3.14
N ASP A 49 -21.87 4.72 3.00
CA ASP A 49 -21.82 3.29 3.33
C ASP A 49 -20.81 2.55 2.44
N GLN A 50 -20.79 2.85 1.13
CA GLN A 50 -19.80 2.34 0.18
C GLN A 50 -18.38 2.70 0.58
N LYS A 51 -18.18 3.93 1.05
CA LYS A 51 -16.86 4.41 1.51
C LYS A 51 -16.46 3.74 2.82
N SER A 52 -17.36 3.59 3.78
CA SER A 52 -17.12 2.90 5.04
C SER A 52 -16.81 1.41 4.87
N ALA A 53 -17.33 0.78 3.82
CA ALA A 53 -16.98 -0.59 3.45
C ALA A 53 -15.60 -0.69 2.74
N SER A 54 -15.25 0.31 1.93
CA SER A 54 -14.13 0.21 0.98
C SER A 54 -12.85 0.92 1.41
N THR A 55 -12.92 1.91 2.30
CA THR A 55 -11.79 2.78 2.62
C THR A 55 -11.65 2.97 4.13
N TRP A 56 -10.58 2.43 4.71
CA TRP A 56 -10.30 2.54 6.14
C TRP A 56 -9.03 3.33 6.41
N ASN A 57 -9.16 4.37 7.23
CA ASN A 57 -8.03 5.09 7.79
C ASN A 57 -7.84 4.71 9.26
N LEU A 58 -6.81 3.91 9.52
CA LEU A 58 -6.38 3.43 10.82
C LEU A 58 -5.01 4.01 11.21
N SER A 59 -4.59 5.13 10.63
CA SER A 59 -3.30 5.76 10.96
C SER A 59 -3.24 6.30 12.39
N TYR A 60 -2.04 6.45 12.93
CA TYR A 60 -1.78 7.00 14.27
C TYR A 60 -2.44 6.23 15.43
N ASN A 61 -2.61 4.91 15.31
CA ASN A 61 -3.13 4.06 16.39
C ASN A 61 -2.02 3.37 17.21
N LYS A 62 -0.81 3.97 17.23
CA LYS A 62 0.54 3.57 17.73
C LYS A 62 0.71 2.55 18.87
N CYS A 63 -0.31 2.17 19.63
CA CYS A 63 -0.26 1.16 20.70
C CYS A 63 -1.60 0.43 20.92
N LYS A 64 -2.58 0.55 20.02
CA LYS A 64 -3.94 0.03 20.28
C LYS A 64 -4.35 -1.13 19.37
N LEU A 65 -3.58 -1.44 18.33
CA LEU A 65 -3.82 -2.61 17.46
C LEU A 65 -3.31 -3.90 18.12
N GLU A 66 -3.61 -4.10 19.41
CA GLU A 66 -3.42 -5.36 20.15
C GLU A 66 -4.41 -6.43 19.64
N ASN A 67 -4.26 -6.78 18.35
CA ASN A 67 -4.81 -7.91 17.59
C ASN A 67 -4.83 -7.49 16.12
N LEU A 68 -3.65 -7.39 15.50
CA LEU A 68 -3.59 -7.27 14.04
C LEU A 68 -4.29 -8.46 13.35
N ASN A 69 -4.40 -9.58 14.05
CA ASN A 69 -5.14 -10.78 13.65
C ASN A 69 -6.57 -10.49 13.19
N GLU A 70 -7.32 -9.62 13.87
CA GLU A 70 -8.68 -9.28 13.44
C GLU A 70 -8.67 -8.53 12.10
N LEU A 71 -7.71 -7.63 11.92
CA LEU A 71 -7.56 -6.87 10.68
C LEU A 71 -7.05 -7.76 9.54
N THR A 72 -6.06 -8.62 9.77
CA THR A 72 -5.52 -9.53 8.75
C THR A 72 -6.53 -10.62 8.37
N ASN A 73 -7.34 -11.09 9.33
CA ASN A 73 -8.46 -12.00 9.07
C ASN A 73 -9.55 -11.30 8.23
N ALA A 74 -9.89 -10.05 8.56
CA ALA A 74 -10.77 -9.24 7.71
C ALA A 74 -10.19 -9.06 6.30
N LEU A 75 -8.88 -8.79 6.17
CA LEU A 75 -8.20 -8.68 4.89
C LEU A 75 -8.25 -9.98 4.07
N CYS A 76 -8.16 -11.15 4.71
CA CYS A 76 -8.21 -12.44 4.02
C CYS A 76 -9.63 -12.84 3.58
N LYS A 77 -10.68 -12.33 4.23
CA LYS A 77 -12.07 -12.75 3.99
C LYS A 77 -12.91 -11.73 3.23
N ASN A 78 -12.54 -10.45 3.28
CA ASN A 78 -13.37 -9.41 2.70
C ASN A 78 -13.41 -9.45 1.17
N SER A 79 -14.51 -8.93 0.64
CA SER A 79 -14.70 -8.72 -0.80
C SER A 79 -14.77 -7.24 -1.20
N THR A 80 -14.72 -6.32 -0.22
CA THR A 80 -15.09 -4.91 -0.43
C THR A 80 -14.03 -3.88 -0.07
N LEU A 81 -13.05 -4.20 0.79
CA LEU A 81 -12.04 -3.24 1.22
C LEU A 81 -10.99 -3.04 0.13
N THR A 82 -10.88 -1.83 -0.40
CA THR A 82 -9.95 -1.50 -1.50
C THR A 82 -8.82 -0.58 -1.05
N SER A 83 -9.01 0.21 0.01
CA SER A 83 -8.01 1.16 0.51
C SER A 83 -7.84 1.07 2.02
N LEU A 84 -6.59 0.85 2.45
CA LEU A 84 -6.24 0.74 3.86
C LEU A 84 -5.03 1.63 4.19
N ASN A 85 -5.21 2.55 5.12
CA ASN A 85 -4.13 3.38 5.66
C ASN A 85 -3.79 2.97 7.09
N LEU A 86 -2.57 2.48 7.29
CA LEU A 86 -1.98 2.06 8.56
C LEU A 86 -0.72 2.87 8.89
N ASN A 87 -0.56 4.08 8.36
CA ASN A 87 0.57 4.95 8.67
C ASN A 87 0.74 5.16 10.18
N PHE A 88 1.98 5.17 10.67
CA PHE A 88 2.30 5.54 12.05
C PHE A 88 1.64 4.66 13.11
N ASN A 89 1.71 3.33 12.94
CA ASN A 89 1.15 2.37 13.88
C ASN A 89 2.19 1.56 14.67
N GLY A 90 3.47 1.63 14.30
CA GLY A 90 4.51 0.87 14.97
C GLY A 90 4.27 -0.65 14.90
N LEU A 91 3.79 -1.14 13.75
CA LEU A 91 3.42 -2.54 13.54
C LEU A 91 4.57 -3.52 13.85
N GLY A 92 5.81 -3.10 13.62
CA GLY A 92 6.98 -3.93 13.83
C GLY A 92 7.02 -5.14 12.89
N ALA A 93 7.99 -6.03 13.15
CA ALA A 93 8.23 -7.19 12.30
C ALA A 93 7.06 -8.20 12.32
N GLU A 94 6.49 -8.47 13.49
CA GLU A 94 5.41 -9.45 13.65
C GLU A 94 4.13 -9.00 12.92
N GLY A 95 3.68 -7.77 13.20
CA GLY A 95 2.50 -7.21 12.54
C GLY A 95 2.71 -7.03 11.03
N GLY A 96 3.91 -6.62 10.63
CA GLY A 96 4.29 -6.50 9.22
C GLY A 96 4.22 -7.84 8.47
N LYS A 97 4.74 -8.93 9.05
CA LYS A 97 4.67 -10.27 8.45
C LYS A 97 3.23 -10.76 8.32
N ALA A 98 2.41 -10.58 9.35
CA ALA A 98 0.99 -10.95 9.30
C ALA A 98 0.23 -10.18 8.20
N LEU A 99 0.55 -8.90 7.98
CA LEU A 99 0.00 -8.11 6.87
C LEU A 99 0.48 -8.58 5.51
N ALA A 100 1.77 -8.92 5.37
CA ALA A 100 2.29 -9.44 4.12
C ALA A 100 1.57 -10.75 3.70
N ASP A 101 1.34 -11.65 4.66
CA ASP A 101 0.57 -12.88 4.44
C ASP A 101 -0.88 -12.60 4.03
N ALA A 102 -1.51 -11.59 4.63
CA ALA A 102 -2.86 -11.18 4.28
C ALA A 102 -2.92 -10.56 2.87
N VAL A 103 -1.97 -9.67 2.53
CA VAL A 103 -1.86 -9.05 1.19
C VAL A 103 -1.63 -10.12 0.11
N CYS A 104 -0.85 -11.15 0.42
CA CYS A 104 -0.62 -12.28 -0.49
C CYS A 104 -1.93 -13.02 -0.87
N LYS A 105 -2.91 -13.07 0.04
CA LYS A 105 -4.18 -13.79 -0.14
C LYS A 105 -5.33 -12.88 -0.58
N ASN A 106 -5.24 -11.59 -0.29
CA ASN A 106 -6.27 -10.63 -0.60
C ASN A 106 -6.34 -10.34 -2.11
N SER A 107 -7.56 -10.22 -2.63
CA SER A 107 -7.84 -9.98 -4.05
C SER A 107 -8.72 -8.74 -4.30
N THR A 108 -8.71 -7.79 -3.37
CA THR A 108 -9.61 -6.61 -3.40
C THR A 108 -8.88 -5.30 -3.10
N LEU A 109 -7.87 -5.36 -2.24
CA LEU A 109 -7.07 -4.23 -1.83
C LEU A 109 -6.24 -3.73 -3.02
N THR A 110 -6.42 -2.46 -3.34
CA THR A 110 -5.72 -1.73 -4.40
C THR A 110 -4.75 -0.71 -3.84
N SER A 111 -5.00 -0.17 -2.64
CA SER A 111 -4.15 0.83 -2.00
C SER A 111 -3.83 0.44 -0.55
N LEU A 112 -2.55 0.41 -0.23
CA LEU A 112 -2.05 0.12 1.12
C LEU A 112 -0.98 1.13 1.53
N ASN A 113 -1.21 1.82 2.65
CA ASN A 113 -0.22 2.71 3.26
C ASN A 113 0.30 2.11 4.57
N LEU A 114 1.60 1.79 4.59
CA LEU A 114 2.34 1.26 5.73
C LEU A 114 3.49 2.19 6.14
N CYS A 115 3.45 3.46 5.77
CA CYS A 115 4.48 4.43 6.13
C CYS A 115 4.69 4.49 7.66
N ASP A 116 5.94 4.65 8.10
CA ASP A 116 6.34 4.81 9.50
C ASP A 116 5.79 3.71 10.44
N ASN A 117 6.19 2.46 10.18
CA ASN A 117 5.75 1.30 10.95
C ASN A 117 6.88 0.43 11.51
N ASN A 118 8.14 0.86 11.36
CA ASN A 118 9.32 0.14 11.83
C ASN A 118 9.34 -1.33 11.37
N LEU A 119 9.06 -1.57 10.09
CA LEU A 119 8.86 -2.92 9.55
C LEU A 119 10.17 -3.72 9.43
N GLY A 120 11.26 -3.06 9.04
CA GLY A 120 12.56 -3.70 8.86
C GLY A 120 12.67 -4.58 7.62
N ALA A 121 13.89 -5.06 7.36
CA ALA A 121 14.25 -5.84 6.18
C ALA A 121 13.41 -7.11 5.97
N GLU A 122 13.20 -7.85 7.05
CA GLU A 122 12.45 -9.11 7.06
C GLU A 122 11.01 -8.96 6.54
N VAL A 123 10.35 -7.86 6.91
CA VAL A 123 9.01 -7.54 6.40
C VAL A 123 9.08 -7.05 4.96
N GLY A 124 10.11 -6.28 4.60
CA GLY A 124 10.34 -5.89 3.20
C GLY A 124 10.42 -7.10 2.27
N LYS A 125 11.12 -8.16 2.68
CA LYS A 125 11.16 -9.43 1.97
C LYS A 125 9.80 -10.13 1.91
N ALA A 126 9.08 -10.21 3.04
CA ALA A 126 7.75 -10.82 3.06
C ALA A 126 6.75 -10.08 2.14
N LEU A 127 6.81 -8.75 2.11
CA LEU A 127 5.99 -7.93 1.20
C LEU A 127 6.41 -8.11 -0.26
N ALA A 128 7.70 -8.24 -0.55
CA ALA A 128 8.18 -8.58 -1.89
C ALA A 128 7.63 -9.94 -2.38
N ASP A 129 7.65 -10.96 -1.52
CA ASP A 129 7.06 -12.27 -1.81
C ASP A 129 5.54 -12.18 -2.04
N ALA A 130 4.84 -11.36 -1.25
CA ALA A 130 3.42 -11.09 -1.43
C ALA A 130 3.13 -10.37 -2.76
N LEU A 131 3.92 -9.36 -3.13
CA LEU A 131 3.80 -8.63 -4.40
C LEU A 131 4.03 -9.52 -5.63
N CYS A 132 4.86 -10.55 -5.52
CA CYS A 132 5.03 -11.51 -6.62
C CYS A 132 3.77 -12.33 -6.92
N LYS A 133 2.84 -12.44 -5.97
CA LYS A 133 1.62 -13.24 -6.06
C LYS A 133 0.35 -12.39 -6.16
N ASN A 134 0.36 -11.21 -5.55
CA ASN A 134 -0.77 -10.31 -5.53
C ASN A 134 -0.92 -9.61 -6.89
N SER A 135 -2.13 -9.66 -7.44
CA SER A 135 -2.47 -9.09 -8.74
C SER A 135 -3.51 -7.95 -8.66
N THR A 136 -3.72 -7.36 -7.49
CA THR A 136 -4.74 -6.33 -7.26
C THR A 136 -4.19 -5.03 -6.69
N LEU A 137 -3.08 -5.08 -5.95
CA LEU A 137 -2.47 -3.92 -5.32
C LEU A 137 -1.80 -3.04 -6.37
N THR A 138 -2.27 -1.79 -6.49
CA THR A 138 -1.78 -0.80 -7.44
C THR A 138 -0.97 0.31 -6.76
N SER A 139 -1.18 0.56 -5.48
CA SER A 139 -0.47 1.58 -4.70
C SER A 139 0.02 1.03 -3.38
N LEU A 140 1.32 1.15 -3.12
CA LEU A 140 1.95 0.73 -1.88
C LEU A 140 2.88 1.82 -1.34
N ASP A 141 2.63 2.25 -0.10
CA ASP A 141 3.52 3.16 0.63
C ASP A 141 4.28 2.44 1.74
N LEU A 142 5.61 2.38 1.62
CA LEU A 142 6.54 1.81 2.58
C LEU A 142 7.54 2.84 3.11
N GLY A 143 7.24 4.13 3.00
CA GLY A 143 8.12 5.18 3.51
C GLY A 143 8.49 4.98 5.00
N TRP A 144 9.68 5.40 5.41
CA TRP A 144 10.07 5.41 6.84
C TRP A 144 10.00 4.04 7.54
N ASN A 145 10.48 2.97 6.91
CA ASN A 145 10.37 1.61 7.46
C ASN A 145 11.68 0.89 7.71
N ASN A 146 12.83 1.54 7.47
CA ASN A 146 14.16 0.97 7.68
C ASN A 146 14.32 -0.42 7.01
N LEU A 147 13.86 -0.55 5.77
CA LEU A 147 13.92 -1.82 5.03
C LEU A 147 15.36 -2.27 4.74
N GLY A 148 16.30 -1.32 4.62
CA GLY A 148 17.71 -1.61 4.39
C GLY A 148 17.99 -2.37 3.09
N SER A 149 19.21 -2.89 2.97
CA SER A 149 19.69 -3.54 1.74
C SER A 149 18.86 -4.76 1.34
N GLU A 150 18.58 -5.68 2.28
CA GLU A 150 17.89 -6.93 1.97
C GLU A 150 16.43 -6.69 1.56
N GLY A 151 15.70 -5.84 2.28
CA GLY A 151 14.33 -5.48 1.94
C GLY A 151 14.26 -4.73 0.60
N GLY A 152 15.20 -3.81 0.35
CA GLY A 152 15.29 -3.06 -0.91
C GLY A 152 15.54 -3.96 -2.12
N LYS A 153 16.50 -4.88 -2.03
CA LYS A 153 16.80 -5.86 -3.09
C LYS A 153 15.62 -6.77 -3.37
N ALA A 154 14.97 -7.29 -2.33
CA ALA A 154 13.79 -8.15 -2.49
C ALA A 154 12.65 -7.41 -3.22
N LEU A 155 12.39 -6.15 -2.88
CA LEU A 155 11.36 -5.34 -3.54
C LEU A 155 11.72 -5.04 -5.01
N ALA A 156 13.00 -4.80 -5.33
CA ALA A 156 13.45 -4.66 -6.71
C ALA A 156 13.21 -5.95 -7.52
N ASP A 157 13.53 -7.12 -6.95
CA ASP A 157 13.27 -8.41 -7.59
C ASP A 157 11.76 -8.66 -7.79
N ALA A 158 10.93 -8.27 -6.83
CA ALA A 158 9.48 -8.37 -6.95
C ALA A 158 8.94 -7.48 -8.06
N LEU A 159 9.46 -6.25 -8.21
CA LEU A 159 9.08 -5.34 -9.31
C LEU A 159 9.40 -5.91 -10.69
N CYS A 160 10.42 -6.75 -10.83
CA CYS A 160 10.70 -7.43 -12.10
C CYS A 160 9.57 -8.40 -12.53
N LYS A 161 8.79 -8.91 -11.57
CA LYS A 161 7.75 -9.94 -11.78
C LYS A 161 6.34 -9.38 -11.67
N ASN A 162 6.13 -8.38 -10.82
CA ASN A 162 4.83 -7.78 -10.60
C ASN A 162 4.43 -6.90 -11.80
N SER A 163 3.21 -7.11 -12.28
CA SER A 163 2.63 -6.38 -13.42
C SER A 163 1.32 -5.68 -13.03
N THR A 164 1.17 -5.28 -11.77
CA THR A 164 -0.04 -4.63 -11.26
C THR A 164 0.27 -3.31 -10.57
N LEU A 165 1.39 -3.23 -9.85
CA LEU A 165 1.76 -2.06 -9.07
C LEU A 165 2.04 -0.86 -10.00
N ILE A 166 1.39 0.26 -9.67
CA ILE A 166 1.42 1.52 -10.42
C ILE A 166 2.23 2.57 -9.65
N SER A 167 2.14 2.57 -8.31
CA SER A 167 2.82 3.51 -7.43
C SER A 167 3.49 2.80 -6.26
N LEU A 168 4.76 3.13 -6.03
CA LEU A 168 5.54 2.62 -4.90
C LEU A 168 6.31 3.75 -4.22
N ASN A 169 6.18 3.87 -2.90
CA ASN A 169 6.99 4.76 -2.08
C ASN A 169 7.96 3.95 -1.21
N LEU A 170 9.27 4.14 -1.44
CA LEU A 170 10.38 3.59 -0.66
C LEU A 170 11.25 4.69 -0.04
N SER A 171 10.73 5.90 0.13
CA SER A 171 11.48 6.98 0.78
C SER A 171 11.88 6.61 2.21
N TRP A 172 13.01 7.14 2.70
CA TRP A 172 13.45 6.92 4.09
C TRP A 172 13.57 5.44 4.49
N ASN A 173 14.25 4.63 3.67
CA ASN A 173 14.41 3.19 3.92
C ASN A 173 15.86 2.72 4.00
N ASN A 174 16.81 3.64 4.10
CA ASN A 174 18.25 3.34 4.17
C ASN A 174 18.73 2.49 2.98
N LEU A 175 18.22 2.77 1.78
CA LEU A 175 18.64 2.12 0.55
C LEU A 175 19.97 2.70 0.05
N GLY A 176 20.92 1.86 -0.33
CA GLY A 176 22.23 2.24 -0.83
C GLY A 176 22.33 2.21 -2.35
N ALA A 177 23.56 2.42 -2.85
CA ALA A 177 23.84 2.41 -4.28
C ALA A 177 23.49 1.09 -4.98
N ASP A 178 23.72 -0.05 -4.32
CA ASP A 178 23.40 -1.36 -4.89
C ASP A 178 21.89 -1.58 -5.01
N GLU A 179 21.10 -1.07 -4.06
CA GLU A 179 19.64 -1.11 -4.14
C GLU A 179 19.14 -0.17 -5.24
N GLY A 180 19.76 1.00 -5.41
CA GLY A 180 19.50 1.89 -6.54
C GLY A 180 19.75 1.23 -7.90
N LYS A 181 20.84 0.47 -8.03
CA LYS A 181 21.13 -0.35 -9.22
C LYS A 181 20.10 -1.45 -9.43
N ALA A 182 19.74 -2.18 -8.38
CA ALA A 182 18.73 -3.24 -8.46
C ALA A 182 17.35 -2.68 -8.90
N LEU A 183 16.95 -1.55 -8.34
CA LEU A 183 15.72 -0.85 -8.74
C LEU A 183 15.79 -0.35 -10.19
N ALA A 184 16.95 0.15 -10.64
CA ALA A 184 17.16 0.52 -12.03
C ALA A 184 17.01 -0.68 -13.00
N ASP A 185 17.58 -1.83 -12.64
CA ASP A 185 17.43 -3.07 -13.40
C ASP A 185 15.96 -3.53 -13.43
N ALA A 186 15.24 -3.38 -12.32
CA ALA A 186 13.82 -3.68 -12.23
C ALA A 186 12.99 -2.77 -13.13
N LEU A 187 13.27 -1.46 -13.15
CA LEU A 187 12.61 -0.50 -14.04
C LEU A 187 12.83 -0.82 -15.52
N CYS A 188 13.97 -1.40 -15.90
CA CYS A 188 14.19 -1.83 -17.29
C CYS A 188 13.25 -2.96 -17.73
N LYS A 189 12.71 -3.74 -16.79
CA LYS A 189 11.83 -4.90 -17.04
C LYS A 189 10.36 -4.61 -16.74
N ASN A 190 10.10 -3.75 -15.76
CA ASN A 190 8.76 -3.42 -15.33
C ASN A 190 8.10 -2.42 -16.29
N SER A 191 6.88 -2.73 -16.73
CA SER A 191 6.12 -1.91 -17.67
C SER A 191 4.79 -1.39 -17.09
N THR A 192 4.64 -1.38 -15.76
CA THR A 192 3.38 -0.99 -15.09
C THR A 192 3.56 0.13 -14.08
N LEU A 193 4.73 0.21 -13.45
CA LEU A 193 5.04 1.25 -12.48
C LEU A 193 5.16 2.60 -13.19
N THR A 194 4.39 3.57 -12.69
CA THR A 194 4.34 4.94 -13.21
C THR A 194 4.89 5.97 -12.23
N SER A 195 4.91 5.64 -10.93
CA SER A 195 5.41 6.50 -9.86
C SER A 195 6.29 5.72 -8.89
N LEU A 196 7.51 6.22 -8.68
CA LEU A 196 8.46 5.67 -7.72
C LEU A 196 9.03 6.79 -6.85
N ASP A 197 8.89 6.67 -5.54
CA ASP A 197 9.53 7.58 -4.58
C ASP A 197 10.70 6.88 -3.87
N LEU A 198 11.91 7.39 -4.08
CA LEU A 198 13.16 6.95 -3.45
C LEU A 198 13.78 8.05 -2.58
N GLY A 199 13.03 9.12 -2.27
CA GLY A 199 13.55 10.27 -1.56
C GLY A 199 14.17 9.92 -0.20
N SER A 200 15.22 10.64 0.19
CA SER A 200 15.89 10.49 1.48
C SER A 200 16.38 9.05 1.73
N ASN A 201 17.08 8.50 0.74
CA ASN A 201 17.90 7.30 0.87
C ASN A 201 19.39 7.68 0.63
N ILE A 202 20.25 6.69 0.39
CA ILE A 202 21.70 6.86 0.26
C ILE A 202 22.19 6.21 -1.04
N LEU A 203 21.45 6.44 -2.13
CA LEU A 203 21.74 5.82 -3.43
C LEU A 203 23.10 6.25 -4.00
N GLY A 204 23.53 7.48 -3.69
CA GLY A 204 24.78 8.04 -4.21
C GLY A 204 24.79 8.20 -5.74
N SER A 205 25.87 8.77 -6.25
CA SER A 205 26.05 8.99 -7.69
C SER A 205 25.94 7.71 -8.53
N GLU A 206 26.40 6.57 -8.00
CA GLU A 206 26.35 5.28 -8.69
C GLU A 206 24.91 4.78 -8.87
N GLY A 207 24.08 4.86 -7.82
CA GLY A 207 22.66 4.53 -7.93
C GLY A 207 21.91 5.51 -8.84
N GLY A 208 22.22 6.81 -8.72
CA GLY A 208 21.66 7.85 -9.60
C GLY A 208 21.98 7.62 -11.08
N LYS A 209 23.19 7.20 -11.41
CA LYS A 209 23.61 6.89 -12.78
C LYS A 209 22.85 5.68 -13.33
N ALA A 210 22.72 4.62 -12.54
CA ALA A 210 21.96 3.45 -12.94
C ALA A 210 20.48 3.80 -13.21
N LEU A 211 19.87 4.63 -12.36
CA LEU A 211 18.51 5.13 -12.58
C LEU A 211 18.43 5.94 -13.87
N ALA A 212 19.39 6.84 -14.15
CA ALA A 212 19.42 7.60 -15.41
C ALA A 212 19.45 6.68 -16.65
N ASP A 213 20.30 5.65 -16.62
CA ASP A 213 20.43 4.68 -17.71
C ASP A 213 19.14 3.85 -17.88
N ALA A 214 18.49 3.46 -16.79
CA ALA A 214 17.22 2.74 -16.82
C ALA A 214 16.08 3.60 -17.40
N LEU A 215 16.02 4.89 -17.06
CA LEU A 215 15.01 5.83 -17.56
C LEU A 215 15.14 6.11 -19.06
N CYS A 216 16.30 5.85 -19.67
CA CYS A 216 16.46 5.90 -21.12
C CYS A 216 15.75 4.73 -21.83
N LYS A 217 15.49 3.63 -21.12
CA LYS A 217 14.84 2.41 -21.63
C LYS A 217 13.39 2.28 -21.17
N ASN A 218 13.11 2.69 -19.95
CA ASN A 218 11.77 2.62 -19.38
C ASN A 218 10.91 3.80 -19.88
N SER A 219 9.79 3.49 -20.51
CA SER A 219 8.84 4.48 -21.04
C SER A 219 7.56 4.61 -20.20
N THR A 220 7.43 3.85 -19.11
CA THR A 220 6.20 3.75 -18.31
C THR A 220 6.25 4.61 -17.06
N LEU A 221 7.43 4.81 -16.48
CA LEU A 221 7.64 5.68 -15.34
C LEU A 221 7.45 7.15 -15.76
N THR A 222 6.58 7.85 -15.05
CA THR A 222 6.24 9.27 -15.30
C THR A 222 6.56 10.17 -14.12
N SER A 223 6.87 9.60 -12.96
CA SER A 223 7.25 10.31 -11.74
C SER A 223 8.35 9.55 -11.00
N LEU A 224 9.48 10.20 -10.76
CA LEU A 224 10.56 9.69 -9.94
C LEU A 224 10.99 10.75 -8.92
N ASN A 225 10.94 10.42 -7.63
CA ASN A 225 11.51 11.27 -6.58
C ASN A 225 12.82 10.67 -6.07
N ILE A 226 13.91 11.43 -6.20
CA ILE A 226 15.26 11.07 -5.73
C ILE A 226 15.88 12.18 -4.88
N LYS A 227 15.07 13.10 -4.34
CA LYS A 227 15.55 14.14 -3.41
C LYS A 227 16.34 13.53 -2.26
N ASN A 228 17.36 14.23 -1.79
CA ASN A 228 18.16 13.83 -0.63
C ASN A 228 18.80 12.43 -0.77
N ASN A 229 19.39 12.09 -1.93
CA ASN A 229 20.03 10.79 -2.17
C ASN A 229 21.55 10.83 -2.38
N CYS A 230 22.20 11.94 -2.03
CA CYS A 230 23.65 12.14 -2.29
C CYS A 230 24.01 11.99 -3.78
N ILE A 231 23.12 12.39 -4.68
CA ILE A 231 23.35 12.44 -6.13
C ILE A 231 23.78 13.87 -6.47
N TYR A 232 25.04 14.05 -6.88
CA TYR A 232 25.66 15.37 -7.08
C TYR A 232 25.58 15.88 -8.54
N PHE A 233 24.68 15.31 -9.34
CA PHE A 233 24.44 15.69 -10.73
C PHE A 233 22.95 15.56 -11.05
N LYS A 234 22.49 16.23 -12.12
CA LYS A 234 21.13 16.06 -12.63
C LYS A 234 21.04 14.86 -13.55
N LEU A 235 20.04 14.02 -13.39
CA LEU A 235 19.74 12.91 -14.28
C LEU A 235 19.35 13.50 -15.65
N ASN A 236 20.27 13.40 -16.61
CA ASN A 236 20.02 13.83 -17.98
C ASN A 236 19.32 12.70 -18.75
N ILE A 237 18.02 12.87 -18.97
CA ILE A 237 17.17 11.87 -19.62
C ILE A 237 16.42 12.47 -20.81
N ASN A 238 16.31 11.70 -21.89
CA ASN A 238 15.67 12.15 -23.13
C ASN A 238 14.14 11.91 -23.15
N ASN A 239 13.51 11.65 -22.00
CA ASN A 239 12.08 11.41 -21.89
C ASN A 239 11.37 12.65 -21.31
N PRO A 240 10.70 13.48 -22.13
CA PRO A 240 10.06 14.71 -21.66
C PRO A 240 8.79 14.48 -20.84
N LYS A 241 8.29 13.23 -20.75
CA LYS A 241 7.04 12.90 -20.04
C LYS A 241 7.25 12.59 -18.56
N ILE A 242 8.48 12.29 -18.15
CA ILE A 242 8.78 11.97 -16.75
C ILE A 242 9.15 13.22 -15.97
N LYS A 243 8.56 13.35 -14.79
CA LYS A 243 8.90 14.35 -13.78
C LYS A 243 9.91 13.74 -12.82
N ILE A 244 11.10 14.35 -12.73
CA ILE A 244 12.12 13.97 -11.74
C ILE A 244 12.17 15.05 -10.66
N TYR A 245 12.09 14.62 -9.40
CA TYR A 245 12.30 15.46 -8.24
C TYR A 245 13.69 15.17 -7.67
N GLU A 246 14.62 16.10 -7.86
CA GLU A 246 16.04 16.02 -7.45
C GLU A 246 16.35 16.98 -6.30
#